data_AF-A0A517XTX3-F1
#
_entry.id   AF-A0A517XTX3-F1
#
_cell.length_a   1.000
_cell.length_b   1.000
_cell.length_c   1.000
_cell.angle_alpha   90.00
_cell.angle_beta   90.00
_cell.angle_gamma   90.00
#
_symmetry.space_group_name_H-M   'P 1'
#
loop_
_entity.id
_entity.type
_entity.pdbx_description
1 polymer ?
#
loop_
_entity_poly.entity_id
_entity_poly.type
_entity_poly.pdbx_seq_one_letter_code
_entity_poly.pdbx_strand_id
1 'polypeptide(L)'
;MQRTLPAIALFLLSCGCGSRVPICTVSGTVTRGGEKLTWPDGGSLLIIFLPVDPAKTERYTARDTDTASSSYKLSGVPAGKYLVAVQQFSPRFMDALGGRYDPGHTDYEVDVTADGQVLNIDLPTNPTPGRK
;
A
#
# COMPACT_ATOMS: atom_id res chain seq x y z
N MET A 1 -1.95 46.22 42.33
CA MET A 1 -0.69 45.56 41.90
C MET A 1 -0.60 44.23 42.63
N GLN A 2 -1.02 43.14 41.99
CA GLN A 2 -1.14 41.82 42.60
C GLN A 2 -0.06 40.92 42.01
N ARG A 3 0.86 40.45 42.87
CA ARG A 3 2.07 39.71 42.50
C ARG A 3 1.74 38.24 42.27
N THR A 4 2.13 37.75 41.10
CA THR A 4 2.22 36.34 40.68
C THR A 4 3.24 35.56 41.50
N LEU A 5 3.04 34.24 41.70
CA LEU A 5 4.08 33.20 41.64
C LEU A 5 3.43 31.80 41.45
N PRO A 6 4.03 30.91 40.64
CA PRO A 6 3.39 29.70 40.10
C PRO A 6 3.71 28.43 40.91
N ALA A 7 2.75 27.51 41.01
CA ALA A 7 2.99 26.16 41.51
C ALA A 7 3.17 25.21 40.30
N ILE A 8 4.42 24.89 40.02
CA ILE A 8 4.85 23.82 39.11
C ILE A 8 4.69 22.49 39.87
N ALA A 9 3.79 21.64 39.40
CA ALA A 9 3.85 20.19 39.57
C ALA A 9 2.77 19.57 38.68
N LEU A 10 3.13 18.67 37.76
CA LEU A 10 2.79 17.25 37.91
C LEU A 10 3.40 16.41 36.78
N PHE A 11 4.12 15.38 37.22
CA PHE A 11 4.63 14.21 36.53
C PHE A 11 4.03 13.90 35.14
N LEU A 12 4.89 14.00 34.13
CA LEU A 12 4.70 13.31 32.85
C LEU A 12 4.82 11.79 33.10
N LEU A 13 3.68 11.11 33.27
CA LEU A 13 3.60 9.67 33.05
C LEU A 13 3.82 9.41 31.56
N SER A 14 5.06 9.11 31.19
CA SER A 14 5.37 8.47 29.92
C SER A 14 4.78 7.06 29.96
N CYS A 15 3.54 6.89 29.50
CA CYS A 15 3.02 5.59 29.12
C CYS A 15 3.88 5.03 27.99
N GLY A 16 4.91 4.27 28.36
CA GLY A 16 5.59 3.35 27.48
C GLY A 16 4.64 2.22 27.11
N CYS A 17 3.62 2.52 26.32
CA CYS A 17 2.88 1.50 25.60
C CYS A 17 3.81 0.96 24.53
N GLY A 18 4.26 -0.29 24.69
CA GLY A 18 4.79 -1.10 23.59
C GLY A 18 3.67 -1.37 22.59
N SER A 19 3.23 -0.33 21.89
CA SER A 19 2.16 -0.38 20.91
C SER A 19 2.58 -1.31 19.79
N ARG A 20 2.08 -2.55 19.82
CA ARG A 20 2.21 -3.48 18.71
C ARG A 20 1.61 -2.82 17.47
N VAL A 21 2.35 -2.83 16.36
CA VAL A 21 1.85 -2.34 15.08
C VAL A 21 0.62 -3.18 14.71
N PRO A 22 -0.56 -2.57 14.48
CA PRO A 22 -1.75 -3.31 14.07
C PRO A 22 -1.49 -4.11 12.80
N ILE A 23 -2.02 -5.32 12.72
CA ILE A 23 -2.02 -6.14 11.51
C ILE A 23 -3.40 -6.01 10.85
N CYS A 24 -3.41 -5.71 9.56
CA CYS A 24 -4.59 -5.29 8.81
C CYS A 24 -4.86 -6.21 7.62
N THR A 25 -6.12 -6.32 7.27
CA THR A 25 -6.64 -6.78 5.98
C THR A 25 -7.01 -5.56 5.15
N VAL A 26 -6.59 -5.54 3.89
CA VAL A 26 -6.84 -4.47 2.93
C VAL A 26 -7.47 -5.08 1.69
N SER A 27 -8.42 -4.37 1.08
CA SER A 27 -8.98 -4.72 -0.22
C SER A 27 -9.07 -3.50 -1.11
N GLY A 28 -9.39 -3.69 -2.39
CA GLY A 28 -9.67 -2.57 -3.28
C GLY A 28 -9.76 -2.99 -4.73
N THR A 29 -9.86 -2.00 -5.60
CA THR A 29 -9.77 -2.18 -7.05
C THR A 29 -8.53 -1.50 -7.62
N VAL A 30 -8.17 -1.88 -8.84
CA VAL A 30 -7.09 -1.27 -9.61
C VAL A 30 -7.64 -0.70 -10.91
N THR A 31 -7.37 0.57 -11.15
CA THR A 31 -7.61 1.30 -12.41
C THR A 31 -6.30 1.87 -12.94
N ARG A 32 -6.33 2.38 -14.17
CA ARG A 32 -5.26 3.18 -14.75
C ARG A 32 -5.85 4.40 -15.45
N GLY A 33 -5.53 5.58 -14.96
CA GLY A 33 -6.13 6.84 -15.43
C GLY A 33 -7.65 6.84 -15.29
N GLY A 34 -8.17 6.22 -14.24
CA GLY A 34 -9.60 6.04 -13.97
C GLY A 34 -10.27 4.89 -14.75
N GLU A 35 -9.58 4.24 -15.69
CA GLU A 35 -10.13 3.12 -16.45
C GLU A 35 -9.82 1.76 -15.80
N LYS A 36 -10.80 0.85 -15.81
CA LYS A 36 -10.59 -0.51 -15.30
C LYS A 36 -9.57 -1.26 -16.17
N LEU A 37 -8.64 -1.97 -15.53
CA LEU A 37 -7.77 -2.91 -16.24
C LEU A 37 -8.59 -4.05 -16.87
N THR A 38 -8.13 -4.59 -18.00
CA THR A 38 -8.85 -5.63 -18.75
C THR A 38 -7.91 -6.75 -19.21
N TRP A 39 -8.40 -7.99 -19.19
CA TRP A 39 -7.67 -9.18 -19.61
C TRP A 39 -8.43 -9.90 -20.73
N PRO A 40 -8.48 -9.33 -21.95
CA PRO A 40 -9.28 -9.89 -23.05
C PRO A 40 -8.89 -11.34 -23.39
N ASP A 41 -7.60 -11.66 -23.30
CA ASP A 41 -7.06 -12.99 -23.59
C ASP A 41 -6.86 -13.83 -22.32
N GLY A 42 -7.35 -13.38 -21.16
CA GLY A 42 -7.08 -13.96 -19.85
C GLY A 42 -5.76 -13.49 -19.22
N GLY A 43 -5.36 -14.14 -18.12
CA GLY A 43 -4.14 -13.81 -17.38
C GLY A 43 -4.40 -13.62 -15.88
N SER A 44 -3.54 -12.85 -15.22
CA SER A 44 -3.64 -12.60 -13.78
C SER A 44 -3.28 -11.16 -13.41
N LEU A 45 -3.76 -10.77 -12.23
CA LEU A 45 -3.42 -9.52 -11.58
C LEU A 45 -2.49 -9.84 -10.40
N LEU A 46 -1.34 -9.16 -10.32
CA LEU A 46 -0.43 -9.25 -9.18
C LEU A 46 -0.34 -7.89 -8.49
N ILE A 47 -0.51 -7.89 -7.18
CA ILE A 47 -0.34 -6.71 -6.32
C ILE A 47 0.61 -7.07 -5.19
N ILE A 48 1.62 -6.24 -4.97
CA ILE A 48 2.60 -6.41 -3.90
C ILE A 48 2.75 -5.08 -3.15
N PHE A 49 2.58 -5.13 -1.84
CA PHE A 49 2.87 -3.99 -0.96
C PHE A 49 4.31 -4.14 -0.45
N LEU A 50 5.13 -3.13 -0.72
CA LEU A 50 6.53 -3.02 -0.30
C LEU A 50 6.63 -1.93 0.77
N PRO A 51 7.08 -2.23 2.00
CA PRO A 51 7.30 -1.20 3.00
C PRO A 51 8.21 -0.09 2.46
N VAL A 52 7.84 1.17 2.69
CA VAL A 52 8.72 2.31 2.38
C VAL A 52 9.94 2.34 3.32
N ASP A 53 9.77 1.80 4.54
CA ASP A 53 10.84 1.67 5.52
C ASP A 53 11.88 0.63 5.07
N PRO A 54 13.13 1.05 4.77
CA PRO A 54 14.16 0.15 4.24
C PRO A 54 14.63 -0.90 5.25
N ALA A 55 14.34 -0.72 6.55
CA ALA A 55 14.61 -1.75 7.55
C ALA A 55 13.65 -2.96 7.45
N LYS A 56 12.52 -2.80 6.74
CA LYS A 56 11.53 -3.85 6.52
C LYS A 56 11.66 -4.41 5.11
N THR A 57 12.09 -5.67 4.99
CA THR A 57 12.29 -6.33 3.69
C THR A 57 11.10 -7.20 3.26
N GLU A 58 10.11 -7.38 4.14
CA GLU A 58 8.97 -8.26 3.89
C GLU A 58 8.04 -7.67 2.84
N ARG A 59 7.54 -8.52 1.94
CA ARG A 59 6.64 -8.16 0.86
C ARG A 59 5.29 -8.80 1.08
N TYR A 60 4.22 -8.04 0.92
CA TYR A 60 2.87 -8.52 1.14
C TYR A 60 2.15 -8.65 -0.20
N THR A 61 2.04 -9.88 -0.71
CA THR A 61 1.39 -10.17 -2.00
C THR A 61 -0.09 -10.49 -1.81
N ALA A 62 -0.96 -9.84 -2.59
CA ALA A 62 -2.39 -10.12 -2.56
C ALA A 62 -2.64 -11.59 -2.96
N ARG A 63 -3.50 -12.27 -2.22
CA ARG A 63 -3.81 -13.70 -2.43
C ARG A 63 -5.15 -13.92 -3.12
N ASP A 64 -6.11 -13.04 -2.86
CA ASP A 64 -7.40 -13.05 -3.53
C ASP A 64 -7.40 -11.91 -4.56
N THR A 65 -7.28 -12.26 -5.84
CA THR A 65 -7.33 -11.29 -6.94
C THR A 65 -8.36 -11.72 -7.96
N ASP A 66 -9.12 -10.77 -8.51
CA ASP A 66 -10.11 -11.03 -9.55
C ASP A 66 -9.90 -10.07 -10.72
N THR A 67 -9.60 -10.63 -11.89
CA THR A 67 -9.39 -9.90 -13.13
C THR A 67 -10.70 -9.38 -13.74
N ALA A 68 -11.84 -9.98 -13.44
CA ALA A 68 -13.13 -9.53 -13.95
C ALA A 68 -13.53 -8.18 -13.33
N SER A 69 -13.31 -8.03 -12.03
CA SER A 69 -13.54 -6.78 -11.28
C SER A 69 -12.31 -5.89 -11.15
N SER A 70 -11.12 -6.38 -11.54
CA SER A 70 -9.83 -5.74 -11.26
C SER A 70 -9.65 -5.48 -9.75
N SER A 71 -10.02 -6.45 -8.92
CA SER A 71 -10.02 -6.32 -7.46
C SER A 71 -8.97 -7.20 -6.79
N TYR A 72 -8.63 -6.83 -5.56
CA TYR A 72 -7.68 -7.55 -4.73
C TYR A 72 -8.07 -7.55 -3.26
N LYS A 73 -7.51 -8.52 -2.53
CA LYS A 73 -7.50 -8.59 -1.08
C LYS A 73 -6.15 -9.11 -0.58
N LEU A 74 -5.68 -8.48 0.47
CA LEU A 74 -4.41 -8.71 1.13
C LEU A 74 -4.66 -8.79 2.64
N SER A 75 -4.09 -9.77 3.32
CA SER A 75 -4.20 -9.92 4.78
C SER A 75 -2.80 -10.03 5.40
N GLY A 76 -2.71 -9.78 6.71
CA GLY A 76 -1.44 -9.89 7.42
C GLY A 76 -0.52 -8.69 7.24
N VAL A 77 -1.04 -7.52 6.89
CA VAL A 77 -0.25 -6.31 6.56
C VAL A 77 -0.13 -5.42 7.78
N PRO A 78 1.07 -5.18 8.32
CA PRO A 78 1.23 -4.20 9.38
C PRO A 78 0.81 -2.80 8.92
N ALA A 79 0.17 -2.03 9.79
CA ALA A 79 -0.08 -0.62 9.52
C ALA A 79 1.24 0.13 9.21
N GLY A 80 1.21 1.01 8.22
CA GLY A 80 2.39 1.72 7.73
C GLY A 80 2.25 2.24 6.30
N LYS A 81 3.33 2.86 5.80
CA LYS A 81 3.45 3.36 4.42
C LYS A 81 4.04 2.30 3.50
N TYR A 82 3.47 2.15 2.32
CA TYR A 82 3.86 1.14 1.33
C TYR A 82 3.97 1.73 -0.07
N LEU A 83 4.98 1.30 -0.82
CA LEU A 83 4.96 1.33 -2.28
C LEU A 83 4.15 0.15 -2.79
N VAL A 84 3.31 0.36 -3.80
CA VAL A 84 2.45 -0.68 -4.37
C VAL A 84 2.92 -1.03 -5.77
N ALA A 85 3.41 -2.24 -5.93
CA ALA A 85 3.68 -2.80 -7.24
C ALA A 85 2.41 -3.46 -7.79
N VAL A 86 2.11 -3.17 -9.06
CA VAL A 86 0.99 -3.77 -9.80
C VAL A 86 1.53 -4.32 -11.11
N GLN A 87 1.24 -5.58 -11.39
CA GLN A 87 1.58 -6.20 -12.67
C GLN A 87 0.35 -6.85 -13.28
N GLN A 88 0.21 -6.69 -14.59
CA GLN A 88 -0.89 -7.24 -15.36
C GLN A 88 -0.34 -8.34 -16.26
N PHE A 89 -0.32 -9.57 -15.76
CA PHE A 89 0.23 -10.68 -16.54
C PHE A 89 -0.78 -11.20 -17.56
N SER A 90 -0.31 -11.36 -18.79
CA SER A 90 -0.96 -12.18 -19.82
C SER A 90 -0.85 -13.69 -19.49
N PRO A 91 -1.56 -14.57 -20.21
CA PRO A 91 -1.42 -16.03 -20.02
C PRO A 91 -0.01 -16.56 -20.30
N ARG A 92 0.83 -15.78 -20.99
CA ARG A 92 2.24 -16.09 -21.28
C ARG A 92 3.21 -15.46 -20.28
N PHE A 93 2.71 -14.93 -19.16
CA PHE A 93 3.49 -14.27 -18.10
C PHE A 93 4.27 -13.03 -18.58
N MET A 94 3.80 -12.37 -19.63
CA MET A 94 4.28 -11.04 -20.00
C MET A 94 3.46 -9.98 -19.27
N ASP A 95 4.13 -9.01 -18.65
CA ASP A 95 3.49 -7.87 -17.98
C ASP A 95 3.02 -6.82 -19.02
N ALA A 96 1.71 -6.69 -19.18
CA ALA A 96 1.07 -5.76 -20.10
C ALA A 96 1.27 -4.29 -19.69
N LEU A 97 1.67 -4.02 -18.44
CA LEU A 97 2.06 -2.68 -17.99
C LEU A 97 3.53 -2.36 -18.33
N GLY A 98 4.25 -3.29 -18.96
CA GLY A 98 5.61 -3.10 -19.43
C GLY A 98 6.64 -2.91 -18.30
N GLY A 99 6.41 -3.53 -17.13
CA GLY A 99 7.29 -3.43 -15.96
C GLY A 99 7.23 -2.08 -15.23
N ARG A 100 6.37 -1.14 -15.66
CA ARG A 100 6.38 0.23 -15.14
C ARG A 100 6.01 0.36 -13.67
N TYR A 101 5.21 -0.58 -13.15
CA TYR A 101 4.80 -0.60 -11.75
C TYR A 101 5.24 -1.90 -11.07
N ASP A 102 6.33 -2.51 -11.55
CA ASP A 102 6.92 -3.65 -10.87
C ASP A 102 7.57 -3.24 -9.53
N PRO A 103 8.00 -4.20 -8.69
CA PRO A 103 8.64 -3.92 -7.40
C PRO A 103 9.91 -3.05 -7.46
N GLY A 104 10.58 -2.95 -8.61
CA GLY A 104 11.77 -2.13 -8.80
C GLY A 104 11.49 -0.73 -9.34
N HIS A 105 10.31 -0.50 -9.95
CA HIS A 105 10.01 0.74 -10.66
C HIS A 105 8.82 1.53 -10.10
N THR A 106 7.95 0.91 -9.30
CA THR A 106 6.77 1.60 -8.76
C THR A 106 7.12 2.78 -7.84
N ASP A 107 6.40 3.89 -7.98
CA ASP A 107 6.42 5.07 -7.11
C ASP A 107 5.07 5.32 -6.43
N TYR A 108 4.12 4.39 -6.56
CA TYR A 108 2.77 4.55 -6.03
C TYR A 108 2.71 4.25 -4.53
N GLU A 109 2.55 5.29 -3.71
CA GLU A 109 2.48 5.16 -2.26
C GLU A 109 1.04 5.07 -1.73
N VAL A 110 0.85 4.21 -0.73
CA VAL A 110 -0.39 4.11 0.06
C VAL A 110 -0.10 4.01 1.55
N ASP A 111 -1.10 4.41 2.35
CA ASP A 111 -1.07 4.29 3.80
C ASP A 111 -2.07 3.23 4.26
N VAL A 112 -1.57 2.19 4.92
CA VAL A 112 -2.39 1.19 5.63
C VAL A 112 -2.53 1.63 7.07
N THR A 113 -3.74 1.97 7.48
CA THR A 113 -4.04 2.62 8.77
C THR A 113 -5.05 1.86 9.62
N ALA A 114 -5.87 1.01 9.00
CA ALA A 114 -6.92 0.27 9.69
C ALA A 114 -7.17 -1.10 9.06
N ASP A 115 -7.63 -2.05 9.87
CA ASP A 115 -8.15 -3.33 9.38
C ASP A 115 -9.46 -3.13 8.61
N GLY A 116 -9.63 -3.86 7.50
CA GLY A 116 -10.78 -3.72 6.59
C GLY A 116 -10.72 -2.49 5.69
N GLN A 117 -9.58 -1.78 5.63
CA GLN A 117 -9.44 -0.59 4.80
C GLN A 117 -9.58 -0.91 3.31
N VAL A 118 -10.38 -0.10 2.61
CA VAL A 118 -10.48 -0.15 1.14
C VAL A 118 -9.50 0.84 0.53
N LEU A 119 -8.54 0.33 -0.24
CA LEU A 119 -7.52 1.09 -0.96
C LEU A 119 -7.67 0.87 -2.48
N ASN A 120 -8.40 1.76 -3.14
CA ASN A 120 -8.47 1.76 -4.59
C ASN A 120 -7.21 2.38 -5.18
N ILE A 121 -6.54 1.65 -6.06
CA ILE A 121 -5.30 2.05 -6.72
C ILE A 121 -5.65 2.58 -8.10
N ASP A 122 -5.37 3.85 -8.36
CA ASP A 122 -5.43 4.40 -9.72
C ASP A 122 -4.03 4.68 -10.24
N LEU A 123 -3.56 3.80 -11.14
CA LEU A 123 -2.22 3.90 -11.70
C LEU A 123 -2.13 5.12 -12.63
N PRO A 124 -1.12 5.98 -12.47
CA PRO A 124 -0.94 7.15 -13.33
C PRO A 124 -0.60 6.69 -14.75
N THR A 125 -1.22 7.26 -15.79
CA THR A 125 -0.91 6.92 -17.19
C THR A 125 0.53 7.25 -17.58
N ASN A 126 1.09 8.29 -16.95
CA ASN A 126 2.47 8.75 -17.05
C ASN A 126 3.16 8.65 -15.69
N PRO A 127 3.72 7.47 -15.33
CA PRO A 127 4.47 7.33 -14.09
C PRO A 127 5.75 8.17 -14.14
N THR A 128 6.21 8.64 -12.97
CA THR A 128 7.52 9.31 -12.86
C THR A 128 8.60 8.32 -13.34
N PRO A 129 9.66 8.75 -14.05
CA PRO A 129 10.78 7.87 -14.36
C PRO A 129 11.30 7.24 -13.06
N GLY A 130 11.28 5.90 -12.99
CA GLY A 130 11.58 5.16 -11.77
C GLY A 130 12.92 5.56 -11.15
N ARG A 131 13.02 5.46 -9.81
CA ARG A 131 14.29 5.65 -9.10
C ARG A 131 15.34 4.71 -9.72
N LYS A 132 16.45 5.30 -10.19
CA LYS A 132 17.65 4.56 -10.59
C LYS A 132 18.35 3.93 -9.40
#